data_AF-A0AAD1MWF2-F1
#
_entry.id   AF-A0AAD1MWF2-F1
#
_cell.length_a   1.000
_cell.length_b   1.000
_cell.length_c   1.000
_cell.angle_alpha   90.00
_cell.angle_beta   90.00
_cell.angle_gamma   90.00
#
_symmetry.space_group_name_H-M   'P 1'
#
loop_
_entity.id
_entity.type
_entity.pdbx_description
1 polymer ?
#
loop_
_entity_poly.entity_id
_entity_poly.type
_entity_poly.pdbx_seq_one_letter_code
_entity_poly.pdbx_strand_id
1 'polypeptide(L)' 'MSARDLAHAIDRTRKDIYNWARIGHIEQRCGPDGAPEYRVGSVIDYQRRLAKRNRRAQPSS' A
#
# COMPACT_ATOMS: atom_id res chain seq x y z
N MET A 1 -1.17 -11.35 -3.82
CA MET A 1 -2.36 -10.85 -3.10
C MET A 1 -2.98 -9.71 -3.89
N SER A 2 -4.32 -9.71 -4.02
CA SER A 2 -5.03 -8.72 -4.82
C SER A 2 -5.06 -7.34 -4.15
N ALA A 3 -5.28 -6.29 -4.96
CA ALA A 3 -5.51 -4.94 -4.43
C ALA A 3 -6.74 -4.87 -3.50
N ARG A 4 -7.77 -5.69 -3.75
CA ARG A 4 -9.00 -5.73 -2.94
C ARG A 4 -8.70 -6.23 -1.53
N ASP A 5 -7.99 -7.35 -1.43
CA ASP A 5 -7.73 -7.99 -0.14
C ASP A 5 -6.78 -7.13 0.70
N LEU A 6 -5.76 -6.54 0.06
CA LEU A 6 -4.86 -5.62 0.72
C LEU A 6 -5.58 -4.38 1.24
N ALA A 7 -6.37 -3.73 0.39
CA ALA A 7 -7.16 -2.57 0.75
C ALA A 7 -8.05 -2.85 1.98
N HIS A 8 -8.74 -3.99 1.99
CA HIS A 8 -9.54 -4.43 3.13
C HIS A 8 -8.68 -4.68 4.39
N ALA A 9 -7.51 -5.32 4.25
CA ALA A 9 -6.65 -5.68 5.37
C ALA A 9 -6.00 -4.46 6.06
N ILE A 10 -5.78 -3.35 5.35
CA ILE A 10 -5.10 -2.17 5.89
C ILE A 10 -6.02 -0.94 6.03
N ASP A 11 -7.33 -1.13 5.91
CA ASP A 11 -8.35 -0.07 5.94
C ASP A 11 -8.04 1.06 4.94
N ARG A 12 -7.86 0.68 3.67
CA ARG A 12 -7.57 1.59 2.54
C ARG A 12 -8.46 1.29 1.36
N THR A 13 -8.39 2.14 0.33
CA THR A 13 -9.09 1.91 -0.92
C THR A 13 -8.20 1.14 -1.91
N ARG A 14 -8.83 0.43 -2.86
CA ARG A 14 -8.11 -0.18 -3.99
C ARG A 14 -7.32 0.87 -4.79
N LYS A 15 -7.88 2.08 -4.92
CA LYS A 15 -7.25 3.22 -5.59
C LYS A 15 -5.92 3.60 -4.94
N ASP A 16 -5.83 3.55 -3.60
CA ASP A 16 -4.58 3.82 -2.89
C ASP A 16 -3.51 2.79 -3.25
N ILE A 17 -3.86 1.50 -3.25
CA ILE A 17 -2.92 0.42 -3.64
C ILE A 17 -2.42 0.64 -5.07
N TYR A 18 -3.32 0.94 -6.01
CA TYR A 18 -2.94 1.24 -7.40
C TYR A 18 -2.02 2.44 -7.51
N ASN A 19 -2.33 3.53 -6.80
CA ASN A 19 -1.52 4.74 -6.81
C ASN A 19 -0.14 4.50 -6.21
N TRP A 20 -0.05 3.78 -5.10
CA TRP A 20 1.23 3.46 -4.47
C TRP A 20 2.10 2.61 -5.40
N ALA A 21 1.52 1.64 -6.11
CA ALA A 21 2.25 0.84 -7.09
C ALA A 21 2.69 1.68 -8.29
N ARG A 22 1.78 2.51 -8.84
CA ARG A 22 2.06 3.41 -9.97
C ARG A 22 3.20 4.38 -9.68
N ILE A 23 3.32 4.86 -8.44
CA ILE A 23 4.38 5.77 -7.99
C ILE A 23 5.67 5.01 -7.62
N GLY A 24 5.64 3.68 -7.57
CA GLY A 24 6.80 2.85 -7.22
C GLY A 24 7.06 2.74 -5.72
N HIS A 25 6.06 3.01 -4.88
CA HIS A 25 6.18 2.86 -3.43
C HIS A 25 6.01 1.42 -2.94
N ILE A 26 5.28 0.61 -3.69
CA ILE A 26 5.05 -0.81 -3.39
C ILE A 26 5.35 -1.68 -4.61
N GLU A 27 5.79 -2.92 -4.37
CA GLU A 27 6.07 -3.88 -5.44
C GLU A 27 4.76 -4.49 -5.99
N GLN A 28 4.59 -4.38 -7.32
CA GLN A 28 3.57 -5.07 -8.10
C GLN A 28 4.23 -6.16 -8.95
N ARG A 29 3.54 -7.29 -9.13
CA ARG A 29 3.91 -8.39 -10.02
C ARG A 29 2.66 -8.83 -10.81
N CYS A 30 2.87 -9.49 -11.94
CA CYS A 30 1.79 -10.19 -12.61
C CYS A 30 1.68 -11.60 -12.01
N GLY A 31 0.48 -11.95 -11.56
CA GLY A 31 0.16 -13.32 -11.18
C GLY A 31 0.08 -14.25 -12.40
N PRO A 32 -0.07 -15.56 -12.18
CA PRO A 32 -0.13 -16.56 -13.25
C PRO A 32 -1.27 -16.30 -14.26
N ASP A 33 -2.37 -15.70 -13.80
CA ASP A 33 -3.54 -15.35 -14.64
C ASP A 33 -3.42 -13.99 -15.34
N GLY A 34 -2.23 -13.35 -15.27
CA GLY A 34 -2.01 -11.99 -15.78
C GLY A 34 -2.62 -10.88 -14.91
N ALA A 35 -3.33 -11.23 -13.84
CA ALA A 35 -3.88 -10.27 -12.90
C ALA A 35 -2.76 -9.62 -12.06
N PRO A 36 -2.87 -8.31 -11.74
CA PRO A 36 -1.90 -7.64 -10.90
C PRO A 36 -1.98 -8.11 -9.45
N GLU A 37 -0.84 -8.53 -8.93
CA GLU A 37 -0.64 -8.90 -7.54
C GLU A 37 0.38 -7.99 -6.87
N TYR A 38 0.23 -7.80 -5.57
CA TYR A 38 1.09 -6.90 -4.81
C TYR A 38 1.79 -7.64 -3.67
N ARG A 39 3.03 -7.25 -3.39
CA ARG A 39 3.79 -7.83 -2.30
C ARG A 39 3.33 -7.25 -0.97
N VAL A 40 2.74 -8.10 -0.12
CA VAL A 40 2.19 -7.71 1.19
C VAL A 40 3.20 -6.96 2.05
N GLY A 41 4.44 -7.46 2.15
CA GLY A 41 5.50 -6.82 2.95
C GLY A 41 5.76 -5.37 2.54
N SER A 42 5.89 -5.13 1.23
CA SER A 42 6.13 -3.78 0.67
C SER A 42 4.99 -2.80 1.01
N VAL A 43 3.75 -3.28 0.98
CA VAL A 43 2.56 -2.50 1.35
C VAL A 43 2.56 -2.14 2.83
N ILE A 44 2.84 -3.11 3.71
CA ILE A 44 2.91 -2.89 5.17
C ILE A 44 4.04 -1.91 5.51
N ASP A 45 5.20 -2.05 4.89
CA ASP A 45 6.33 -1.13 5.10
C ASP A 45 6.00 0.30 4.66
N TYR A 46 5.30 0.46 3.54
CA TYR A 46 4.87 1.79 3.10
C TYR A 46 3.80 2.39 4.02
N GLN A 47 2.80 1.61 4.43
CA GLN A 47 1.76 2.05 5.37
C GLN A 47 2.37 2.51 6.71
N ARG A 48 3.35 1.77 7.25
CA ARG A 48 4.08 2.16 8.47
C ARG A 48 4.82 3.49 8.28
N ARG A 49 5.44 3.71 7.12
CA ARG A 49 6.10 4.99 6.78
C ARG A 49 5.11 6.14 6.72
N LEU A 50 3.92 5.94 6.15
CA LEU A 50 2.83 6.94 6.14
C LEU A 50 2.38 7.30 7.56
N ALA A 51 2.12 6.29 8.41
CA ALA A 51 1.71 6.51 9.80
C ALA A 51 2.77 7.32 10.59
N LYS A 52 4.06 7.04 10.37
CA LYS A 52 5.16 7.78 11.00
C LYS A 52 5.25 9.23 10.51
N ARG A 53 5.00 9.49 9.22
CA ARG A 53 4.95 10.85 8.66
C ARG A 53 3.82 11.66 9.28
N ASN A 54 2.62 11.10 9.36
CA ASN A 54 1.46 11.78 9.94
C ASN A 54 1.68 12.13 11.41
N ARG A 55 2.32 11.26 12.18
CA ARG A 55 2.69 11.52 13.58
C ARG A 55 3.73 12.64 13.75
N ARG A 56 4.67 12.77 12.81
CA ARG A 56 5.67 13.86 12.83
C ARG A 56 5.12 15.21 12.37
N ALA A 57 4.04 15.20 11.60
CA ALA A 57 3.38 16.42 11.12
C ALA A 57 2.44 17.07 12.15
N GLN A 58 2.22 16.44 13.31
CA GLN A 58 1.57 17.06 14.46
C GLN A 58 2.65 17.64 15.38
N PRO A 59 2.92 18.96 15.34
CA PRO A 59 3.64 19.60 16.43
C PRO A 59 2.74 19.54 17.67
N SER A 60 3.26 18.97 18.76
CA SER A 60 2.65 19.11 20.07
C SER A 60 2.47 20.60 20.37
N SER A 61 1.22 21.04 20.54
CA SER A 61 0.89 22.31 21.18
C SER A 61 0.92 22.16 22.69
#